data_AF-A0A0B0EDM6-F1
#
_entry.id   AF-A0A0B0EDM6-F1
#
_cell.length_a   1.000
_cell.length_b   1.000
_cell.length_c   1.000
_cell.angle_alpha   90.00
_cell.angle_beta   90.00
_cell.angle_gamma   90.00
#
_symmetry.space_group_name_H-M   'P 1'
#
loop_
_entity.id
_entity.type
_entity.pdbx_description
1 polymer ?
#
loop_
_entity_poly.entity_id
_entity_poly.type
_entity_poly.pdbx_seq_one_letter_code
_entity_poly.pdbx_strand_id
1 'polypeptide(L)'
;MIRNFSWLIEDEIAGMAKPASSVYDFEFLKEKGLEAIVSLTVYPLSEMLIEEFGFTVKHIPVRDFQAPTLEQIEDFVAFAKNARSEGKKLVVHCDAGIGRTGTILACYLVSKGRKATDAIEELRTKRPGSIETIEQEEVVLKFESKNEHK
;
A
#
# COMPACT_ATOMS: atom_id res chain seq x y z
N MET A 1 -1.49 4.15 -18.45
CA MET A 1 -0.73 2.90 -18.30
C MET A 1 -0.15 2.88 -16.90
N ILE A 2 -0.61 1.93 -16.09
CA ILE A 2 -0.11 1.74 -14.72
C ILE A 2 1.39 1.43 -14.74
N ARG A 3 2.14 2.14 -13.90
CA ARG A 3 3.58 1.93 -13.72
C ARG A 3 3.86 1.22 -12.41
N ASN A 4 4.97 0.48 -12.37
CA ASN A 4 5.49 -0.16 -11.17
C ASN A 4 4.47 -1.06 -10.43
N PHE A 5 3.53 -1.65 -11.16
CA PHE A 5 2.59 -2.62 -10.61
C PHE A 5 3.29 -3.96 -10.38
N SER A 6 3.14 -4.52 -9.18
CA SER A 6 3.40 -5.93 -8.92
C SER A 6 2.66 -6.40 -7.69
N TRP A 7 2.26 -7.66 -7.68
CA TRP A 7 1.74 -8.32 -6.49
C TRP A 7 2.85 -8.50 -5.45
N LEU A 8 2.56 -8.12 -4.21
CA LEU A 8 3.39 -8.54 -3.08
C LEU A 8 3.01 -9.96 -2.65
N ILE A 9 1.70 -10.18 -2.52
CA ILE A 9 1.07 -11.48 -2.31
C ILE A 9 0.05 -11.62 -3.45
N GLU A 10 0.23 -12.65 -4.26
CA GLU A 10 -0.60 -12.92 -5.44
C GLU A 10 -2.07 -12.96 -5.05
N ASP A 11 -2.91 -12.34 -5.88
CA ASP A 11 -4.36 -12.26 -5.70
C ASP A 11 -4.86 -11.66 -4.37
N GLU A 12 -4.00 -10.95 -3.64
CA GLU A 12 -4.36 -10.38 -2.34
C GLU A 12 -4.00 -8.89 -2.23
N ILE A 13 -2.73 -8.54 -2.38
CA ILE A 13 -2.28 -7.15 -2.25
C ILE A 13 -1.12 -6.84 -3.20
N ALA A 14 -1.27 -5.75 -3.94
CA ALA A 14 -0.27 -5.23 -4.88
C ALA A 14 0.22 -3.84 -4.49
N GLY A 15 1.39 -3.46 -5.02
CA GLY A 15 1.90 -2.09 -5.01
C GLY A 15 1.95 -1.51 -6.42
N MET A 16 1.75 -0.19 -6.56
CA MET A 16 1.90 0.50 -7.84
C MET A 16 2.26 1.99 -7.70
N ALA A 17 2.65 2.62 -8.80
CA ALA A 17 2.70 4.07 -8.92
C ALA A 17 1.28 4.66 -9.01
N LYS A 18 1.13 5.97 -8.76
CA LYS A 18 -0.17 6.64 -8.85
C LYS A 18 -0.82 6.38 -10.23
N PRO A 19 -2.11 6.01 -10.28
CA PRO A 19 -2.82 5.96 -11.56
C PRO A 19 -2.84 7.38 -12.16
N ALA A 20 -2.67 7.52 -13.47
CA ALA A 20 -2.58 8.82 -14.14
C ALA A 20 -3.96 9.53 -14.26
N SER A 21 -4.92 9.17 -13.40
CA SER A 21 -6.31 9.62 -13.44
C SER A 21 -6.97 9.40 -14.81
N SER A 22 -6.59 8.34 -15.51
CA SER A 22 -7.17 7.95 -16.80
C SER A 22 -8.10 6.75 -16.63
N VAL A 23 -9.19 6.69 -17.39
CA VAL A 23 -10.15 5.56 -17.40
C VAL A 23 -9.43 4.22 -17.57
N TYR A 24 -8.48 4.13 -18.51
CA TYR A 24 -7.69 2.92 -18.78
C TYR A 24 -6.92 2.38 -17.57
N ASP A 25 -6.47 3.26 -16.66
CA ASP A 25 -5.78 2.82 -15.47
C ASP A 25 -6.74 2.15 -14.49
N PHE A 26 -7.98 2.63 -14.37
CA PHE A 26 -9.02 2.02 -13.52
C PHE A 26 -9.60 0.75 -14.14
N GLU A 27 -9.74 0.70 -15.47
CA GLU A 27 -10.07 -0.54 -16.20
C GLU A 27 -9.04 -1.64 -15.92
N PHE A 28 -7.75 -1.33 -16.05
CA PHE A 28 -6.68 -2.27 -15.72
C PHE A 28 -6.80 -2.82 -14.29
N LEU A 29 -7.13 -1.97 -13.31
CA LEU A 29 -7.31 -2.42 -11.93
C LEU A 29 -8.49 -3.40 -11.81
N LYS A 30 -9.60 -3.14 -12.51
CA LYS A 30 -10.75 -4.05 -12.55
C LYS A 30 -10.45 -5.37 -13.24
N GLU A 31 -9.70 -5.34 -14.33
CA GLU A 31 -9.24 -6.56 -15.02
C GLU A 31 -8.37 -7.44 -14.11
N LYS A 32 -7.60 -6.84 -13.19
CA LYS A 32 -6.83 -7.56 -12.16
C LYS A 32 -7.68 -8.01 -10.96
N GLY A 33 -8.97 -7.71 -10.95
CA GLY A 33 -9.89 -8.02 -9.85
C GLY A 33 -9.59 -7.22 -8.58
N LEU A 34 -8.94 -6.06 -8.70
CA LEU A 34 -8.72 -5.15 -7.57
C LEU A 34 -9.99 -4.38 -7.27
N GLU A 35 -10.31 -4.24 -5.99
CA GLU A 35 -11.56 -3.64 -5.53
C GLU A 35 -11.35 -2.58 -4.45
N ALA A 36 -10.19 -2.61 -3.78
CA ALA A 36 -9.82 -1.64 -2.77
C ALA A 36 -8.49 -0.94 -3.08
N ILE A 37 -8.46 0.38 -2.96
CA ILE A 37 -7.28 1.21 -3.23
C ILE A 37 -6.85 1.95 -1.95
N VAL A 38 -5.58 1.85 -1.61
CA VAL A 38 -4.95 2.67 -0.56
C VAL A 38 -4.09 3.74 -1.22
N SER A 39 -4.48 4.99 -1.07
CA SER A 39 -3.80 6.16 -1.64
C SER A 39 -2.95 6.86 -0.60
N LEU A 40 -1.64 6.93 -0.85
CA LEU A 40 -0.67 7.57 0.06
C LEU A 40 -0.25 8.97 -0.40
N THR A 41 -0.75 9.44 -1.53
CA THR A 41 -0.42 10.77 -2.05
C THR A 41 -1.11 11.85 -1.24
N VAL A 42 -0.49 13.03 -1.14
CA VAL A 42 -1.08 14.16 -0.38
C VAL A 42 -2.45 14.55 -0.95
N TYR A 43 -2.57 14.54 -2.28
CA TYR A 43 -3.84 14.78 -2.97
C TYR A 43 -4.58 13.46 -3.23
N PRO A 44 -5.91 13.43 -3.05
CA PRO A 44 -6.72 12.25 -3.31
C PRO A 44 -6.78 11.92 -4.80
N LEU A 45 -7.30 10.72 -5.11
CA LEU A 45 -7.70 10.36 -6.48
C LEU A 45 -9.04 11.04 -6.84
N SER A 46 -9.40 11.00 -8.12
CA SER A 46 -10.68 11.53 -8.59
C SER A 46 -11.85 10.74 -8.02
N GLU A 47 -12.71 11.40 -7.22
CA GLU A 47 -13.92 10.79 -6.66
C GLU A 47 -14.85 10.25 -7.76
N MET A 48 -14.99 10.98 -8.87
CA MET A 48 -15.78 10.55 -10.03
C MET A 48 -15.33 9.19 -10.58
N LEU A 49 -14.02 8.98 -10.76
CA LEU A 49 -13.50 7.71 -11.27
C LEU A 49 -13.61 6.59 -10.23
N ILE A 50 -13.49 6.93 -8.95
CA ILE A 50 -13.68 5.97 -7.85
C ILE A 50 -15.13 5.46 -7.84
N GLU A 51 -16.10 6.37 -7.96
CA GLU A 51 -17.53 6.04 -7.98
C GLU A 51 -17.92 5.29 -9.25
N GLU A 52 -17.50 5.77 -10.42
CA GLU A 52 -17.80 5.17 -11.72
C GLU A 52 -17.36 3.70 -11.78
N PHE A 53 -16.18 3.40 -11.26
CA PHE A 53 -15.66 2.03 -11.21
C PHE A 53 -16.04 1.29 -9.91
N GLY A 54 -16.65 1.94 -8.93
CA GLY A 54 -17.03 1.32 -7.66
C GLY A 54 -15.83 0.76 -6.86
N PHE A 55 -14.78 1.57 -6.68
CA PHE A 55 -13.66 1.20 -5.80
C PHE A 55 -13.93 1.59 -4.35
N THR A 56 -13.53 0.74 -3.40
CA THR A 56 -13.43 1.15 -1.99
C THR A 56 -12.07 1.82 -1.77
N VAL A 57 -12.05 3.10 -1.38
CA VAL A 57 -10.78 3.84 -1.27
C VAL A 57 -10.49 4.23 0.17
N LYS A 58 -9.24 4.03 0.58
CA LYS A 58 -8.68 4.57 1.81
C LYS A 58 -7.59 5.58 1.48
N HIS A 59 -7.82 6.85 1.81
CA HIS A 59 -6.85 7.92 1.62
C HIS A 59 -6.07 8.15 2.92
N ILE A 60 -4.76 7.95 2.88
CA ILE A 60 -3.84 8.10 4.02
C ILE A 60 -2.67 8.98 3.55
N PRO A 61 -2.80 10.31 3.60
CA PRO A 61 -1.81 11.20 3.01
C PRO A 61 -0.47 11.13 3.76
N VAL A 62 0.60 10.81 3.02
CA VAL A 62 1.99 10.83 3.51
C VAL A 62 2.81 11.72 2.59
N ARG A 63 3.51 12.70 3.17
CA ARG A 63 4.40 13.60 2.42
C ARG A 63 5.50 12.80 1.72
N ASP A 64 5.96 13.30 0.58
CA ASP A 64 6.99 12.60 -0.18
C ASP A 64 8.30 12.47 0.61
N PHE A 65 9.00 11.35 0.44
CA PHE A 65 10.19 10.96 1.22
C PHE A 65 10.01 10.91 2.75
N GLN A 66 8.78 10.92 3.26
CA GLN A 66 8.49 10.76 4.68
C GLN A 66 7.94 9.37 5.00
N ALA A 67 8.01 8.98 6.27
CA ALA A 67 7.38 7.78 6.79
C ALA A 67 5.92 8.04 7.18
N PRO A 68 4.99 7.07 7.00
CA PRO A 68 3.67 7.13 7.64
C PRO A 68 3.81 7.10 9.17
N THR A 69 2.85 7.64 9.89
CA THR A 69 2.78 7.49 11.35
C THR A 69 2.34 6.08 11.75
N LEU A 70 2.59 5.67 12.99
CA LEU A 70 2.09 4.38 13.49
C LEU A 70 0.56 4.29 13.44
N GLU A 71 -0.14 5.39 13.71
CA GLU A 71 -1.60 5.47 13.60
C GLU A 71 -2.06 5.26 12.16
N GLN A 72 -1.40 5.90 11.19
CA GLN A 72 -1.68 5.71 9.77
C GLN A 72 -1.43 4.26 9.32
N ILE A 73 -0.38 3.61 9.84
CA ILE A 73 -0.10 2.20 9.58
C ILE A 73 -1.21 1.32 10.18
N GLU A 74 -1.62 1.56 11.42
CA GLU A 74 -2.69 0.80 12.08
C GLU A 74 -4.03 0.96 11.35
N ASP A 75 -4.36 2.18 10.91
CA ASP A 75 -5.54 2.49 10.13
C ASP A 75 -5.54 1.78 8.76
N PHE A 76 -4.38 1.75 8.08
CA PHE A 76 -4.20 0.92 6.89
C PHE A 76 -4.41 -0.57 7.16
N VAL A 77 -3.79 -1.13 8.23
CA VAL A 77 -3.89 -2.56 8.55
C VAL A 77 -5.35 -2.94 8.88
N ALA A 78 -6.06 -2.10 9.62
CA ALA A 78 -7.48 -2.30 9.92
C ALA A 78 -8.32 -2.28 8.64
N PHE A 79 -8.11 -1.29 7.76
CA PHE A 79 -8.76 -1.23 6.46
C PHE A 79 -8.48 -2.48 5.61
N ALA A 80 -7.22 -2.89 5.50
CA ALA A 80 -6.81 -4.05 4.72
C ALA A 80 -7.40 -5.36 5.27
N LYS A 81 -7.49 -5.50 6.60
CA LYS A 81 -8.15 -6.64 7.23
C LYS A 81 -9.64 -6.70 6.88
N ASN A 82 -10.35 -5.58 6.97
CA ASN A 82 -11.78 -5.52 6.67
C ASN A 82 -12.05 -5.81 5.18
N ALA A 83 -11.32 -5.15 4.27
CA ALA A 83 -11.44 -5.40 2.84
C ALA A 83 -11.22 -6.87 2.48
N ARG A 84 -10.19 -7.51 3.06
CA ARG A 84 -9.94 -8.94 2.85
C ARG A 84 -11.03 -9.85 3.44
N SER A 85 -11.62 -9.47 4.57
CA SER A 85 -12.75 -10.25 5.13
C SER A 85 -13.98 -10.23 4.23
N GLU A 86 -14.10 -9.22 3.36
CA GLU A 86 -15.11 -9.11 2.31
C GLU A 86 -14.66 -9.77 0.98
N GLY A 87 -13.49 -10.40 0.95
CA GLY A 87 -12.94 -11.04 -0.26
C GLY A 87 -12.27 -10.09 -1.25
N LYS A 88 -12.11 -8.80 -0.91
CA LYS A 88 -11.56 -7.79 -1.82
C LYS A 88 -10.04 -7.89 -1.93
N LYS A 89 -9.53 -7.73 -3.16
CA LYS A 89 -8.11 -7.56 -3.45
C LYS A 89 -7.71 -6.08 -3.36
N LEU A 90 -6.52 -5.82 -2.81
CA LEU A 90 -6.04 -4.48 -2.50
C LEU A 90 -4.90 -4.05 -3.40
N VAL A 91 -4.82 -2.74 -3.66
CA VAL A 91 -3.63 -2.11 -4.21
C VAL A 91 -3.24 -0.87 -3.41
N VAL A 92 -1.95 -0.74 -3.12
CA VAL A 92 -1.37 0.42 -2.43
C VAL A 92 -0.56 1.25 -3.42
N HIS A 93 -0.76 2.57 -3.44
CA HIS A 93 0.03 3.46 -4.28
C HIS A 93 0.50 4.71 -3.53
N CYS A 94 1.64 5.23 -3.97
CA CYS A 94 2.09 6.60 -3.73
C CYS A 94 2.29 7.27 -5.11
N ASP A 95 3.26 8.17 -5.28
CA ASP A 95 3.54 8.75 -6.59
C ASP A 95 4.28 7.75 -7.51
N ALA A 96 5.43 7.22 -7.06
CA ALA A 96 6.24 6.27 -7.83
C ALA A 96 5.99 4.79 -7.52
N GLY A 97 5.31 4.49 -6.40
CA GLY A 97 5.09 3.12 -5.94
C GLY A 97 6.30 2.47 -5.25
N ILE A 98 7.22 3.28 -4.71
CA ILE A 98 8.53 2.84 -4.22
C ILE A 98 8.63 2.97 -2.69
N GLY A 99 8.88 4.17 -2.14
CA GLY A 99 9.15 4.38 -0.71
C GLY A 99 7.92 4.24 0.17
N ARG A 100 6.97 5.18 0.08
CA ARG A 100 5.72 5.18 0.88
C ARG A 100 4.92 3.88 0.67
N THR A 101 4.71 3.49 -0.59
CA THR A 101 4.07 2.20 -0.93
C THR A 101 4.82 1.05 -0.30
N GLY A 102 6.14 1.00 -0.46
CA GLY A 102 6.94 -0.07 0.09
C GLY A 102 6.85 -0.14 1.62
N THR A 103 6.93 1.01 2.29
CA THR A 103 6.85 1.09 3.76
C THR A 103 5.54 0.50 4.29
N ILE A 104 4.41 0.88 3.69
CA ILE A 104 3.09 0.36 4.06
C ILE A 104 2.98 -1.15 3.75
N LEU A 105 3.52 -1.61 2.63
CA LEU A 105 3.55 -3.02 2.26
C LEU A 105 4.43 -3.86 3.19
N ALA A 106 5.56 -3.35 3.67
CA ALA A 106 6.37 -4.02 4.68
C ALA A 106 5.63 -4.12 6.01
N CYS A 107 4.99 -3.04 6.48
CA CYS A 107 4.13 -3.09 7.67
C CYS A 107 2.97 -4.08 7.51
N TYR A 108 2.44 -4.25 6.29
CA TYR A 108 1.43 -5.28 6.01
C TYR A 108 1.96 -6.70 6.29
N LEU A 109 3.17 -7.01 5.82
CA LEU A 109 3.81 -8.31 6.09
C LEU A 109 4.08 -8.49 7.59
N VAL A 110 4.54 -7.44 8.29
CA VAL A 110 4.73 -7.45 9.75
C VAL A 110 3.42 -7.73 10.48
N SER A 111 2.31 -7.11 10.04
CA SER A 111 0.98 -7.37 10.62
C SER A 111 0.51 -8.83 10.46
N LYS A 112 1.14 -9.58 9.54
CA LYS A 112 0.93 -11.01 9.31
C LYS A 112 1.97 -11.90 10.00
N GLY A 113 2.76 -11.34 10.92
CA GLY A 113 3.74 -12.09 11.71
C GLY A 113 5.09 -12.30 11.04
N ARG A 114 5.41 -11.55 9.96
CA ARG A 114 6.79 -11.47 9.46
C ARG A 114 7.62 -10.57 10.36
N LYS A 115 8.91 -10.88 10.48
CA LYS A 115 9.83 -9.93 11.10
C LYS A 115 9.99 -8.69 10.23
N ALA A 116 10.19 -7.53 10.85
CA ALA A 116 10.36 -6.28 10.12
C ALA A 116 11.55 -6.31 9.15
N THR A 117 12.70 -6.87 9.57
CA THR A 117 13.88 -7.04 8.72
C THR A 117 13.58 -7.91 7.50
N ASP A 118 12.93 -9.06 7.72
CA ASP A 118 12.60 -10.01 6.67
C ASP A 118 11.57 -9.41 5.70
N ALA A 119 10.61 -8.64 6.20
CA ALA A 119 9.62 -7.92 5.40
C ALA A 119 10.27 -6.86 4.48
N ILE A 120 11.25 -6.11 5.00
CA ILE A 120 12.01 -5.12 4.22
C ILE A 120 12.81 -5.81 3.12
N GLU A 121 13.52 -6.89 3.44
CA GLU A 121 14.33 -7.65 2.48
C GLU A 121 13.48 -8.32 1.39
N GLU A 122 12.38 -8.97 1.77
CA GLU A 122 11.43 -9.59 0.84
C GLU A 122 10.88 -8.54 -0.13
N LEU A 123 10.49 -7.39 0.40
CA LEU A 123 9.95 -6.32 -0.39
C LEU A 123 10.98 -5.75 -1.37
N ARG A 124 12.22 -5.51 -0.93
CA ARG A 124 13.30 -5.05 -1.83
C ARG A 124 13.63 -6.06 -2.91
N THR A 125 13.47 -7.34 -2.63
CA THR A 125 13.64 -8.41 -3.62
C THR A 125 12.52 -8.39 -4.66
N LYS A 126 11.26 -8.31 -4.22
CA LYS A 126 10.08 -8.31 -5.12
C LYS A 126 9.84 -6.97 -5.82
N ARG A 127 10.28 -5.87 -5.20
CA ARG A 127 10.08 -4.48 -5.62
C ARG A 127 11.38 -3.69 -5.38
N PRO A 128 12.37 -3.81 -6.28
CA PRO A 128 13.66 -3.14 -6.13
C PRO A 128 13.53 -1.63 -5.90
N GLY A 129 14.30 -1.13 -4.93
CA GLY A 129 14.29 0.28 -4.52
C GLY A 129 13.24 0.63 -3.46
N SER A 130 12.32 -0.29 -3.09
CA SER A 130 11.35 -0.03 -2.04
C SER A 130 11.98 0.36 -0.70
N ILE A 131 11.29 1.28 0.00
CA ILE A 131 11.72 1.90 1.25
C ILE A 131 12.98 2.76 1.01
N GLU A 132 12.74 4.06 0.80
CA GLU A 132 13.70 5.01 0.22
C GLU A 132 14.50 5.78 1.29
N THR A 133 14.02 5.84 2.53
CA THR A 133 14.65 6.63 3.60
C THR A 133 14.81 5.82 4.88
N ILE A 134 15.78 6.23 5.71
CA ILE A 134 16.03 5.63 7.02
C ILE A 134 14.77 5.73 7.90
N GLU A 135 14.08 6.88 7.87
CA GLU A 135 12.84 7.08 8.63
C GLU A 135 11.75 6.04 8.25
N GLN A 136 11.70 5.64 6.98
CA GLN A 136 10.78 4.62 6.50
C GLN A 136 11.17 3.21 6.97
N GLU A 137 12.46 2.87 7.00
CA GLU A 137 12.90 1.60 7.61
C GLU A 137 12.60 1.57 9.12
N GLU A 138 12.92 2.65 9.82
CA GLU A 138 12.71 2.78 11.26
C GLU A 138 11.25 2.60 11.65
N VAL A 139 10.30 3.12 10.86
CA VAL A 139 8.89 2.98 11.22
C VAL A 139 8.39 1.54 11.09
N VAL A 140 8.94 0.75 10.16
CA VAL A 140 8.60 -0.68 10.04
C VAL A 140 9.07 -1.43 11.28
N LEU A 141 10.28 -1.15 11.76
CA LEU A 141 10.84 -1.72 13.00
C LEU A 141 10.01 -1.29 14.24
N LYS A 142 9.70 0.01 14.34
CA LYS A 142 8.85 0.55 15.43
C LYS A 142 7.46 -0.10 15.45
N PHE A 143 6.90 -0.38 14.28
CA PHE A 143 5.60 -1.04 14.16
C PHE A 143 5.63 -2.50 14.64
N GLU A 144 6.69 -3.25 14.34
CA GLU A 144 6.92 -4.59 14.89
C GLU A 144 6.97 -4.56 16.43
N SER A 145 7.85 -3.73 17.01
CA SER A 145 7.98 -3.66 18.48
C SER A 145 6.67 -3.31 19.19
N LYS A 146 5.83 -2.46 18.57
CA LYS A 146 4.50 -2.14 19.12
C LYS A 146 3.54 -3.34 19.06
N ASN A 147 3.60 -4.15 18.00
CA ASN A 147 2.74 -5.33 17.86
C ASN A 147 3.14 -6.48 18.78
N GLU A 148 4.41 -6.62 19.15
CA GLU A 148 4.86 -7.62 20.13
C GLU A 148 4.33 -7.36 21.56
N HIS A 149 3.79 -6.16 21.83
CA HIS A 149 3.28 -5.76 23.14
C HIS A 149 1.73 -5.71 23.20
N LYS A 150 1.04 -6.23 22.18
CA LYS A 150 -0.42 -6.42 22.14
C LYS A 150 -0.78 -7.88 22.34
#